data_AF-H3SFG3-F1
#
_entry.id   AF-H3SFG3-F1
#
_cell.length_a   1.000
_cell.length_b   1.000
_cell.length_c   1.000
_cell.angle_alpha   90.00
_cell.angle_beta   90.00
_cell.angle_gamma   90.00
#
_symmetry.space_group_name_H-M   'P 1'
#
loop_
_entity.id
_entity.type
_entity.pdbx_description
1 polymer ?
#
loop_
_entity_poly.entity_id
_entity_poly.type
_entity_poly.pdbx_seq_one_letter_code
_entity_poly.pdbx_strand_id
1 'polypeptide(L)'
;MLIALSITNLAVIESVQLQFHQGFHVLTGETGAGKSIIIDALGLIGGARGSSEFVRYGCDRAEVEASFDLPEDHPAWEAVAKLGIQANAEELLIIRRELTANGKSMCRINGQMVNLTMLREVGELLINIHGQHEHQSLLKVERHLDWLDAYGGEELAALKKRYREEFGCFMALQHELNQLKQTSQQAYQMLDLYRFQIEELHNAGLQVGEDELLAEEKRKLANAEKLMDHVNHAYERLYGQGAMDAVSVAIAKLEDVMPYDPARFQPMVEQLQTAYYQLEDAAYQLRDYRENIEFNPERLEQIEDRLEQLNGLKRKYGATVEEMIAYGERIQAEADKIEHKDERIAALEKEGEERLAKLAKRARALSDARRELSDKLTKRIEKQLQHLHMERTRLDVRLERLQDGQGFDVNGVNVRFTKNGWDDAEFLISPNPGEPLRPLHKIASGGELSRIMLALKTIFAEMDRIPVLVFDEVDTGVSGRAAQAIAEKLAEVSRSGQVFAITHLPQVACMADHHYYIEKLVRDERTSTQVTELQEQGRVAELARMLGGVEVTERTMHHAQEMLKLAERQKGA
;
A
#
# COMPACT_ATOMS: atom_id res chain seq x y z
N MET A 1 -0.09 12.61 -27.02
CA MET A 1 -0.55 13.91 -27.55
C MET A 1 -2.07 13.92 -27.67
N LEU A 2 -2.69 15.09 -27.73
CA LEU A 2 -4.09 15.26 -28.18
C LEU A 2 -4.14 15.17 -29.71
N ILE A 3 -4.96 14.27 -30.24
CA ILE A 3 -5.16 14.09 -31.69
C ILE A 3 -6.33 14.92 -32.20
N ALA A 4 -7.44 14.91 -31.47
CA ALA A 4 -8.68 15.51 -31.94
C ALA A 4 -9.49 16.11 -30.80
N LEU A 5 -10.20 17.21 -31.12
CA LEU A 5 -11.16 17.87 -30.25
C LEU A 5 -12.43 18.18 -31.03
N SER A 6 -13.56 17.71 -30.52
CA SER A 6 -14.90 18.00 -31.03
C SER A 6 -15.66 18.80 -30.00
N ILE A 7 -16.23 19.93 -30.41
CA ILE A 7 -17.02 20.82 -29.56
C ILE A 7 -18.37 21.03 -30.24
N THR A 8 -19.46 20.80 -29.52
CA THR A 8 -20.83 21.02 -30.00
C THR A 8 -21.62 21.84 -28.99
N ASN A 9 -22.26 22.91 -29.46
CA ASN A 9 -23.13 23.81 -28.69
C ASN A 9 -22.50 24.39 -27.40
N LEU A 10 -21.21 24.72 -27.44
CA LEU A 10 -20.49 25.31 -26.31
C LEU A 10 -20.36 26.83 -26.49
N ALA A 11 -21.03 27.63 -25.66
CA ALA A 11 -21.05 29.08 -25.73
C ALA A 11 -21.35 29.61 -27.16
N VAL A 12 -20.40 30.28 -27.82
CA VAL A 12 -20.59 30.78 -29.21
C VAL A 12 -20.21 29.76 -30.30
N ILE A 13 -19.75 28.57 -29.92
CA ILE A 13 -19.45 27.45 -30.83
C ILE A 13 -20.72 26.63 -31.07
N GLU A 14 -21.12 26.48 -32.33
CA GLU A 14 -22.19 25.56 -32.73
C GLU A 14 -21.64 24.15 -32.95
N SER A 15 -20.66 24.02 -33.83
CA SER A 15 -19.91 22.77 -34.05
C SER A 15 -18.51 23.09 -34.56
N VAL A 16 -17.49 22.54 -33.90
CA VAL A 16 -16.08 22.64 -34.30
C VAL A 16 -15.46 21.25 -34.16
N GLN A 17 -14.73 20.83 -35.19
CA GLN A 17 -13.92 19.62 -35.18
C GLN A 17 -12.49 20.01 -35.55
N LEU A 18 -11.55 19.73 -34.66
CA LEU A 18 -10.14 20.06 -34.83
C LEU A 18 -9.32 18.79 -34.79
N GLN A 19 -8.37 18.69 -35.71
CA GLN A 19 -7.29 17.72 -35.67
C GLN A 19 -6.02 18.47 -35.29
N PHE A 20 -5.25 17.87 -34.39
CA PHE A 20 -4.00 18.42 -33.87
C PHE A 20 -2.83 17.49 -34.17
N HIS A 21 -1.66 18.08 -34.14
CA HIS A 21 -0.38 17.44 -34.46
C HIS A 21 0.59 17.63 -33.28
N GLN A 22 1.79 17.07 -33.33
CA GLN A 22 2.82 17.42 -32.35
C GLN A 22 3.37 18.84 -32.58
N GLY A 23 4.08 19.37 -31.59
CA GLY A 23 4.73 20.68 -31.68
C GLY A 23 3.92 21.83 -31.08
N PHE A 24 4.19 23.04 -31.57
CA PHE A 24 3.63 24.28 -31.04
C PHE A 24 2.42 24.76 -31.87
N HIS A 25 1.25 24.82 -31.25
CA HIS A 25 -0.01 25.31 -31.81
C HIS A 25 -0.31 26.71 -31.29
N VAL A 26 -0.66 27.61 -32.20
CA VAL A 26 -1.12 28.95 -31.86
C VAL A 26 -2.55 29.18 -32.31
N LEU A 27 -3.35 29.82 -31.47
CA LEU A 27 -4.70 30.27 -31.78
C LEU A 27 -4.73 31.81 -31.88
N THR A 28 -4.99 32.34 -33.08
CA THR A 28 -5.18 33.79 -33.32
C THR A 28 -6.60 34.08 -33.80
N GLY A 29 -6.92 35.36 -34.01
CA GLY A 29 -8.26 35.80 -34.39
C GLY A 29 -8.70 37.06 -33.64
N GLU A 30 -9.91 37.53 -33.92
CA GLU A 30 -10.48 38.70 -33.27
C GLU A 30 -10.82 38.45 -31.79
N THR A 31 -10.83 39.52 -30.99
CA THR A 31 -11.25 39.45 -29.58
C THR A 31 -12.72 39.04 -29.52
N GLY A 32 -13.05 38.05 -28.67
CA GLY A 32 -14.41 37.53 -28.57
C GLY A 32 -14.81 36.56 -29.69
N ALA A 33 -13.90 36.17 -30.59
CA ALA A 33 -14.16 35.16 -31.63
C ALA A 33 -14.30 33.72 -31.07
N GLY A 34 -13.95 33.49 -29.80
CA GLY A 34 -14.09 32.20 -29.13
C GLY A 34 -12.79 31.46 -28.83
N LYS A 35 -11.63 32.14 -28.87
CA LYS A 35 -10.31 31.57 -28.55
C LYS A 35 -10.27 30.93 -27.15
N SER A 36 -10.71 31.68 -26.13
CA SER A 36 -10.78 31.20 -24.73
C SER A 36 -11.75 30.03 -24.56
N ILE A 37 -12.81 29.94 -25.38
CA ILE A 37 -13.79 28.85 -25.30
C ILE A 37 -13.15 27.50 -25.69
N ILE A 38 -12.17 27.50 -26.58
CA ILE A 38 -11.41 26.28 -26.91
C ILE A 38 -10.57 25.84 -25.72
N ILE A 39 -9.98 26.78 -24.98
CA ILE A 39 -9.23 26.48 -23.76
C ILE A 39 -10.17 26.02 -22.64
N ASP A 40 -11.34 26.63 -22.50
CA ASP A 40 -12.39 26.17 -21.59
C ASP A 40 -12.83 24.75 -21.94
N ALA A 41 -12.95 24.41 -23.23
CA ALA A 41 -13.26 23.05 -23.68
C ALA A 41 -12.16 22.05 -23.26
N LEU A 42 -10.89 22.40 -23.44
CA LEU A 42 -9.78 21.58 -22.93
C LEU A 42 -9.80 21.48 -21.40
N GLY A 43 -10.13 22.55 -20.69
CA GLY A 43 -10.30 22.54 -19.23
C GLY A 43 -11.43 21.61 -18.79
N LEU A 44 -12.55 21.59 -19.52
CA LEU A 44 -13.65 20.66 -19.28
C LEU A 44 -13.20 19.20 -19.46
N ILE A 45 -12.40 18.90 -20.48
CA ILE A 45 -11.79 17.58 -20.66
C ILE A 45 -10.82 17.25 -19.50
N GLY A 46 -10.06 18.23 -19.02
CA GLY A 46 -9.17 18.10 -17.86
C GLY A 46 -9.86 18.00 -16.49
N GLY A 47 -11.20 18.04 -16.42
CA GLY A 47 -11.94 17.92 -15.16
C GLY A 47 -12.21 19.23 -14.40
N ALA A 48 -12.08 20.39 -15.08
CA ALA A 48 -12.49 21.70 -14.56
C ALA A 48 -14.00 21.72 -14.22
N ARG A 49 -14.48 22.72 -13.48
CA ARG A 49 -15.93 22.83 -13.23
C ARG A 49 -16.65 23.30 -14.49
N GLY A 50 -17.80 22.68 -14.78
CA GLY A 50 -18.69 23.13 -15.85
C GLY A 50 -19.83 23.97 -15.28
N SER A 51 -20.25 24.98 -16.02
CA SER A 51 -21.44 25.81 -15.75
C SER A 51 -22.49 25.57 -16.83
N SER A 52 -23.77 25.72 -16.49
CA SER A 52 -24.86 25.76 -17.49
C SER A 52 -24.71 26.94 -18.44
N GLU A 53 -23.97 27.98 -18.07
CA GLU A 53 -23.64 29.14 -18.91
C GLU A 53 -22.75 28.77 -20.11
N PHE A 54 -22.03 27.65 -20.03
CA PHE A 54 -21.30 27.13 -21.18
C PHE A 54 -22.22 26.53 -22.25
N VAL A 55 -23.50 26.26 -21.95
CA VAL A 55 -24.43 25.76 -22.95
C VAL A 55 -24.87 26.90 -23.85
N ARG A 56 -24.68 26.72 -25.17
CA ARG A 56 -25.09 27.70 -26.19
C ARG A 56 -26.58 28.04 -26.02
N TYR A 57 -26.88 29.33 -26.12
CA TYR A 57 -28.25 29.83 -25.97
C TYR A 57 -29.22 29.16 -26.95
N GLY A 58 -30.33 28.64 -26.43
CA GLY A 58 -31.35 27.93 -27.21
C GLY A 58 -31.05 26.44 -27.45
N CYS A 59 -29.99 25.90 -26.86
CA CYS A 59 -29.67 24.47 -26.89
C CYS A 59 -29.90 23.83 -25.51
N ASP A 60 -30.31 22.56 -25.49
CA ASP A 60 -30.54 21.82 -24.24
C ASP A 60 -29.24 21.29 -23.62
N ARG A 61 -28.20 21.10 -24.44
CA ARG A 61 -26.92 20.53 -24.04
C ARG A 61 -25.73 21.01 -24.89
N ALA A 62 -24.55 20.98 -24.28
CA ALA A 62 -23.24 21.14 -24.88
C ALA A 62 -22.42 19.85 -24.70
N GLU A 63 -21.58 19.53 -25.69
CA GLU A 63 -20.74 18.33 -25.68
C GLU A 63 -19.31 18.69 -26.10
N VAL A 64 -18.33 18.17 -25.37
CA VAL A 64 -16.90 18.26 -25.69
C VAL A 64 -16.32 16.86 -25.66
N GLU A 65 -15.61 16.47 -26.71
CA GLU A 65 -14.92 15.19 -26.81
C GLU A 65 -13.49 15.39 -27.28
N ALA A 66 -12.55 14.71 -26.62
CA ALA A 66 -11.14 14.74 -26.95
C ALA A 66 -10.58 13.31 -27.04
N SER A 67 -9.66 13.10 -27.99
CA SER A 67 -8.96 11.82 -28.18
C SER A 67 -7.46 12.01 -27.99
N PHE A 68 -6.86 11.18 -27.13
CA PHE A 68 -5.43 11.21 -26.82
C PHE A 68 -4.73 9.95 -27.30
N ASP A 69 -3.59 10.14 -27.95
CA ASP A 69 -2.59 9.10 -28.21
C ASP A 69 -1.57 9.10 -27.07
N LEU A 70 -1.39 8.01 -26.34
CA LEU A 70 -0.52 7.98 -25.18
C LEU A 70 0.47 6.81 -25.27
N PRO A 71 1.74 7.01 -24.87
CA PRO A 71 2.68 5.89 -24.72
C PRO A 71 2.16 4.81 -23.77
N GLU A 72 2.61 3.57 -23.96
CA GLU A 72 2.19 2.42 -23.13
C GLU A 72 2.51 2.61 -21.64
N ASP A 73 3.62 3.27 -21.32
CA ASP A 73 4.07 3.54 -19.95
C ASP A 73 3.49 4.83 -19.34
N HIS A 74 2.51 5.46 -20.01
CA HIS A 74 1.92 6.70 -19.53
C HIS A 74 1.07 6.47 -18.26
N PRO A 75 1.23 7.28 -17.19
CA PRO A 75 0.56 7.06 -15.90
C PRO A 75 -0.98 7.14 -15.95
N ALA A 76 -1.55 7.76 -16.99
CA ALA A 76 -2.98 7.80 -17.20
C ALA A 76 -3.60 6.38 -17.34
N TRP A 77 -2.88 5.41 -17.91
CA TRP A 77 -3.36 4.04 -18.04
C TRP A 77 -3.56 3.37 -16.67
N GLU A 78 -2.62 3.57 -15.74
CA GLU A 78 -2.76 3.08 -14.37
C GLU A 78 -3.93 3.77 -13.64
N ALA A 79 -4.09 5.08 -13.83
CA ALA A 79 -5.19 5.84 -13.24
C ALA A 79 -6.56 5.34 -13.74
N VAL A 80 -6.71 5.12 -15.05
CA VAL A 80 -7.93 4.57 -15.67
C VAL A 80 -8.21 3.14 -15.19
N ALA A 81 -7.18 2.30 -15.08
CA ALA A 81 -7.33 0.93 -14.58
C ALA A 81 -7.78 0.87 -13.11
N LYS A 82 -7.27 1.77 -12.25
CA LYS A 82 -7.71 1.90 -10.84
C LYS A 82 -9.19 2.27 -10.71
N LEU A 83 -9.74 2.95 -11.70
CA LEU A 83 -11.17 3.29 -11.77
C LEU A 83 -12.05 2.13 -12.28
N GLY A 84 -11.45 0.99 -12.64
CA GLY A 84 -12.15 -0.18 -13.17
C GLY A 84 -12.51 -0.06 -14.65
N ILE A 85 -11.94 0.90 -15.37
CA ILE A 85 -12.19 1.12 -16.79
C ILE A 85 -11.19 0.28 -17.59
N GLN A 86 -11.71 -0.57 -18.46
CA GLN A 86 -10.89 -1.37 -19.37
C GLN A 86 -10.47 -0.49 -20.55
N ALA A 87 -9.18 -0.22 -20.66
CA ALA A 87 -8.59 0.47 -21.79
C ALA A 87 -7.19 -0.12 -22.06
N ASN A 88 -6.80 -0.18 -23.33
CA ASN A 88 -5.49 -0.69 -23.74
C ASN A 88 -4.66 0.45 -24.35
N ALA A 89 -3.33 0.34 -24.24
CA ALA A 89 -2.38 1.30 -24.80
C ALA A 89 -2.39 1.33 -26.34
N GLU A 90 -2.94 0.30 -27.00
CA GLU A 90 -3.14 0.26 -28.44
C GLU A 90 -4.35 1.11 -28.91
N GLU A 91 -5.20 1.57 -27.99
CA GLU A 91 -6.39 2.36 -28.28
C GLU A 91 -6.17 3.84 -27.94
N LEU A 92 -6.96 4.72 -28.56
CA LEU A 92 -7.02 6.12 -28.14
C LEU A 92 -7.77 6.23 -26.82
N LEU A 93 -7.24 7.04 -25.91
CA LEU A 93 -7.99 7.44 -24.72
C LEU A 93 -8.98 8.54 -25.10
N ILE A 94 -10.27 8.23 -25.07
CA ILE A 94 -11.35 9.13 -25.44
C ILE A 94 -12.03 9.64 -24.18
N ILE A 95 -12.04 10.96 -24.02
CA ILE A 95 -12.73 11.64 -22.93
C ILE A 95 -13.87 12.46 -23.51
N ARG A 96 -15.06 12.29 -22.96
CA ARG A 96 -16.25 13.03 -23.36
C ARG A 96 -16.92 13.66 -22.16
N ARG A 97 -17.33 14.92 -22.31
CA ARG A 97 -18.06 15.67 -21.31
C ARG A 97 -19.30 16.32 -21.90
N GLU A 98 -20.43 16.11 -21.24
CA GLU A 98 -21.73 16.65 -21.62
C GLU A 98 -22.27 17.54 -20.50
N LEU A 99 -22.65 18.76 -20.84
CA LEU A 99 -23.28 19.73 -19.93
C LEU A 99 -24.70 20.00 -20.42
N THR A 100 -25.67 20.01 -19.51
CA THR A 100 -27.06 20.34 -19.83
C THR A 100 -27.43 21.73 -19.33
N ALA A 101 -28.38 22.38 -19.98
CA ALA A 101 -28.87 23.70 -19.57
C ALA A 101 -29.44 23.70 -18.13
N ASN A 102 -29.90 22.54 -17.65
CA ASN A 102 -30.40 22.32 -16.29
C ASN A 102 -29.28 22.09 -15.25
N GLY A 103 -28.00 22.26 -15.63
CA GLY A 103 -26.85 22.18 -14.73
C GLY A 103 -26.33 20.77 -14.45
N LYS A 104 -26.90 19.71 -15.04
CA LYS A 104 -26.32 18.36 -14.95
C LYS A 104 -25.09 18.25 -15.85
N SER A 105 -24.03 17.64 -15.32
CA SER A 105 -22.79 17.33 -16.03
C SER A 105 -22.57 15.82 -16.04
N MET A 106 -22.27 15.25 -17.20
CA MET A 106 -21.91 13.85 -17.37
C MET A 106 -20.50 13.74 -17.92
N CYS A 107 -19.70 12.82 -17.39
CA CYS A 107 -18.33 12.58 -17.82
C CYS A 107 -18.21 11.12 -18.27
N ARG A 108 -17.50 10.88 -19.37
CA ARG A 108 -17.19 9.53 -19.86
C ARG A 108 -15.72 9.41 -20.22
N ILE A 109 -15.13 8.27 -19.91
CA ILE A 109 -13.79 7.87 -20.34
C ILE A 109 -13.94 6.51 -21.06
N ASN A 110 -13.50 6.42 -22.31
CA ASN A 110 -13.70 5.27 -23.20
C ASN A 110 -15.15 4.74 -23.18
N GLY A 111 -16.11 5.66 -23.20
CA GLY A 111 -17.55 5.34 -23.19
C GLY A 111 -18.16 5.00 -21.82
N GLN A 112 -17.34 4.74 -20.80
CA GLN A 112 -17.82 4.43 -19.45
C GLN A 112 -18.09 5.70 -18.64
N MET A 113 -19.21 5.73 -17.91
CA MET A 113 -19.60 6.88 -17.08
C MET A 113 -18.72 6.99 -15.83
N VAL A 114 -18.17 8.19 -15.59
CA VAL A 114 -17.38 8.50 -14.40
C VAL A 114 -17.90 9.77 -13.73
N ASN A 115 -17.55 9.96 -12.45
CA ASN A 115 -17.81 11.24 -11.78
C ASN A 115 -16.71 12.27 -12.09
N LEU A 116 -16.95 13.53 -11.73
CA LEU A 116 -16.02 14.63 -12.02
C LEU A 116 -14.66 14.48 -11.30
N THR A 117 -14.65 13.90 -10.09
CA THR A 117 -13.41 13.69 -9.33
C THR A 117 -12.51 12.67 -10.02
N MET A 118 -13.08 11.58 -10.49
CA MET A 118 -12.39 10.55 -11.27
C MET A 118 -11.88 11.11 -12.60
N LEU A 119 -12.70 11.91 -13.30
CA LEU A 119 -12.25 12.60 -14.51
C LEU A 119 -11.06 13.53 -14.23
N ARG A 120 -11.10 14.28 -13.12
CA ARG A 120 -10.00 15.18 -12.75
C ARG A 120 -8.70 14.42 -12.45
N GLU A 121 -8.78 13.27 -11.79
CA GLU A 121 -7.60 12.44 -11.51
C GLU A 121 -6.87 12.01 -12.79
N VAL A 122 -7.62 11.64 -13.83
CA VAL A 122 -7.06 11.32 -15.16
C VAL A 122 -6.66 12.59 -15.92
N GLY A 123 -7.50 13.63 -15.90
CA GLY A 123 -7.29 14.89 -16.61
C GLY A 123 -6.03 15.65 -16.19
N GLU A 124 -5.68 15.64 -14.89
CA GLU A 124 -4.44 16.22 -14.36
C GLU A 124 -3.16 15.57 -14.93
N LEU A 125 -3.27 14.35 -15.48
CA LEU A 125 -2.17 13.65 -16.15
C LEU A 125 -2.11 13.93 -17.67
N LEU A 126 -3.12 14.58 -18.23
CA LEU A 126 -3.28 14.75 -19.69
C LEU A 126 -3.10 16.20 -20.14
N ILE A 127 -3.71 17.15 -19.43
CA ILE A 127 -3.72 18.56 -19.82
C ILE A 127 -3.27 19.43 -18.64
N ASN A 128 -2.31 20.31 -18.88
CA ASN A 128 -1.93 21.37 -17.96
C ASN A 128 -2.29 22.73 -18.58
N ILE A 129 -3.14 23.51 -17.91
CA ILE A 129 -3.54 24.84 -18.36
C ILE A 129 -2.91 25.89 -17.44
N HIS A 130 -2.08 26.75 -18.02
CA HIS A 130 -1.42 27.87 -17.38
C HIS A 130 -2.18 29.15 -17.76
N GLY A 131 -3.03 29.65 -16.87
CA GLY A 131 -3.90 30.82 -17.07
C GLY A 131 -4.75 31.13 -15.82
N GLN A 132 -5.76 32.00 -15.92
CA GLN A 132 -6.59 32.45 -14.79
C GLN A 132 -7.49 31.37 -14.15
N HIS A 133 -7.61 30.18 -14.76
CA HIS A 133 -8.44 29.07 -14.29
C HIS A 133 -7.55 27.83 -14.06
N GLU A 134 -7.30 27.46 -12.79
CA GLU A 134 -6.14 26.64 -12.43
C GLU A 134 -6.45 25.18 -12.03
N HIS A 135 -5.79 24.24 -12.72
CA HIS A 135 -5.46 22.89 -12.25
C HIS A 135 -3.94 22.70 -12.35
N GLN A 136 -3.17 23.49 -11.59
CA GLN A 136 -1.72 23.52 -11.74
C GLN A 136 -1.04 22.59 -10.73
N SER A 137 -0.45 21.50 -11.21
CA SER A 137 0.43 20.63 -10.41
C SER A 137 1.58 21.40 -9.74
N LEU A 138 2.08 22.46 -10.38
CA LEU A 138 3.18 23.30 -9.90
C LEU A 138 2.79 24.25 -8.77
N LEU A 139 1.49 24.41 -8.48
CA LEU A 139 1.02 25.17 -7.32
C LEU A 139 0.75 24.28 -6.10
N LYS A 140 0.77 22.95 -6.28
CA LYS A 140 0.59 21.98 -5.20
C LYS A 140 1.91 21.82 -4.46
N VAL A 141 2.00 22.43 -3.27
CA VAL A 141 3.21 22.43 -2.44
C VAL A 141 3.68 21.01 -2.13
N GLU A 142 2.75 20.06 -1.98
CA GLU A 142 3.03 18.66 -1.70
C GLU A 142 3.87 17.98 -2.80
N ARG A 143 3.87 18.52 -4.02
CA ARG A 143 4.65 17.99 -5.13
C ARG A 143 6.04 18.61 -5.23
N HIS A 144 6.31 19.78 -4.67
CA HIS A 144 7.59 20.48 -4.85
C HIS A 144 8.81 19.64 -4.45
N LEU A 145 8.69 18.82 -3.40
CA LEU A 145 9.77 17.91 -2.99
C LEU A 145 10.04 16.84 -4.05
N ASP A 146 8.99 16.28 -4.68
CA ASP A 146 9.15 15.30 -5.75
C ASP A 146 9.79 15.92 -6.99
N TRP A 147 9.53 17.21 -7.27
CA TRP A 147 10.13 17.94 -8.38
C TRP A 147 11.62 18.20 -8.14
N LEU A 148 11.97 18.64 -6.93
CA LEU A 148 13.38 18.78 -6.53
C LEU A 148 14.10 17.42 -6.60
N ASP A 149 13.43 16.36 -6.15
CA ASP A 149 14.01 15.02 -6.17
C ASP A 149 14.22 14.49 -7.59
N ALA A 150 13.26 14.73 -8.49
CA ALA A 150 13.36 14.37 -9.90
C ALA A 150 14.51 15.13 -10.58
N TYR A 151 14.69 16.42 -10.27
CA TYR A 151 15.81 17.21 -10.75
C TYR A 151 17.18 16.65 -10.31
N GLY A 152 17.24 16.04 -9.13
CA GLY A 152 18.44 15.38 -8.60
C GLY A 152 18.86 14.11 -9.31
N GLY A 153 18.01 13.54 -10.18
CA GLY A 153 18.33 12.37 -10.99
C GLY A 153 18.75 11.13 -10.19
N GLU A 154 19.60 10.29 -10.79
CA GLU A 154 20.00 9.00 -10.22
C GLU A 154 20.79 9.12 -8.91
N GLU A 155 21.60 10.17 -8.76
CA GLU A 155 22.43 10.39 -7.57
C GLU A 155 21.56 10.58 -6.33
N LEU A 156 20.56 11.46 -6.42
CA LEU A 156 19.62 11.68 -5.33
C LEU A 156 18.68 10.49 -5.14
N ALA A 157 18.27 9.83 -6.23
CA ALA A 157 17.46 8.61 -6.16
C ALA A 157 18.18 7.50 -5.37
N ALA A 158 19.49 7.35 -5.52
CA ALA A 158 20.30 6.40 -4.75
C ALA A 158 20.35 6.74 -3.26
N LEU A 159 20.48 8.03 -2.91
CA LEU A 159 20.40 8.49 -1.50
C LEU A 159 19.01 8.24 -0.91
N LYS A 160 17.96 8.58 -1.65
CA LYS A 160 16.56 8.37 -1.25
C LYS A 160 16.25 6.89 -1.05
N LYS A 161 16.77 6.00 -1.89
CA LYS A 161 16.65 4.55 -1.74
C LYS A 161 17.28 4.05 -0.44
N ARG A 162 18.54 4.41 -0.18
CA ARG A 162 19.26 4.04 1.08
C ARG A 162 18.54 4.56 2.32
N TYR A 163 17.96 5.75 2.24
CA TYR A 163 17.14 6.32 3.30
C TYR A 163 15.85 5.50 3.52
N ARG A 164 15.13 5.16 2.44
CA ARG A 164 13.88 4.38 2.50
C ARG A 164 14.08 2.98 3.10
N GLU A 165 15.19 2.32 2.76
CA GLU A 165 15.56 1.02 3.33
C GLU A 165 15.73 1.13 4.85
N GLU A 166 16.48 2.13 5.33
CA GLU A 166 16.67 2.33 6.77
C GLU A 166 15.38 2.76 7.47
N PHE A 167 14.58 3.61 6.83
CA PHE A 167 13.27 4.02 7.36
C PHE A 167 12.34 2.82 7.53
N GLY A 168 12.29 1.92 6.55
CA GLY A 168 11.51 0.68 6.64
C GLY A 168 11.95 -0.20 7.81
N CYS A 169 13.26 -0.43 7.97
CA CYS A 169 13.80 -1.18 9.11
C CYS A 169 13.46 -0.52 10.45
N PHE A 170 13.63 0.80 10.56
CA PHE A 170 13.34 1.53 11.78
C PHE A 170 11.85 1.49 12.15
N MET A 171 10.95 1.68 11.19
CA MET A 171 9.51 1.62 11.43
C MET A 171 9.04 0.23 11.82
N ALA A 172 9.63 -0.83 11.26
CA ALA A 172 9.33 -2.21 11.66
C ALA A 172 9.75 -2.47 13.12
N LEU A 173 10.94 -2.01 13.52
CA LEU A 173 11.42 -2.10 14.91
C LEU A 173 10.52 -1.32 15.88
N GLN A 174 10.15 -0.09 15.52
CA GLN A 174 9.23 0.72 16.35
C GLN A 174 7.86 0.04 16.49
N HIS A 175 7.38 -0.64 15.44
CA HIS A 175 6.16 -1.42 15.51
C HIS A 175 6.29 -2.61 16.49
N GLU A 176 7.38 -3.39 16.40
CA GLU A 176 7.65 -4.52 17.32
C GLU A 176 7.73 -4.04 18.77
N LEU A 177 8.47 -2.95 19.02
CA LEU A 177 8.63 -2.34 20.33
C LEU A 177 7.29 -1.84 20.91
N ASN A 178 6.45 -1.19 20.09
CA ASN A 178 5.13 -0.76 20.54
C ASN A 178 4.20 -1.94 20.86
N GLN A 179 4.26 -3.02 20.08
CA GLN A 179 3.51 -4.25 20.38
C GLN A 179 3.94 -4.88 21.71
N LEU A 180 5.24 -4.93 21.98
CA LEU A 180 5.77 -5.43 23.26
C LEU A 180 5.42 -4.48 24.43
N LYS A 181 5.47 -3.16 24.25
CA LYS A 181 5.11 -2.22 25.33
C LYS A 181 3.62 -2.23 25.67
N GLN A 182 2.74 -2.57 24.72
CA GLN A 182 1.29 -2.60 24.92
C GLN A 182 0.77 -3.86 25.65
N THR A 183 1.64 -4.79 26.05
CA THR A 183 1.20 -5.98 26.81
C THR A 183 0.53 -5.57 28.13
N SER A 184 -0.62 -6.19 28.41
CA SER A 184 -1.51 -5.81 29.50
C SER A 184 -1.10 -6.38 30.86
N GLN A 185 -1.65 -5.81 31.93
CA GLN A 185 -1.61 -6.36 33.28
C GLN A 185 -2.12 -7.83 33.33
N GLN A 186 -2.98 -8.22 32.38
CA GLN A 186 -3.49 -9.59 32.27
C GLN A 186 -2.38 -10.58 31.85
N ALA A 187 -1.36 -10.15 31.12
CA ALA A 187 -0.24 -11.03 30.75
C ALA A 187 0.65 -11.36 31.95
N TYR A 188 0.87 -10.42 32.87
CA TYR A 188 1.60 -10.69 34.11
C TYR A 188 0.80 -11.62 35.04
N GLN A 189 -0.53 -11.44 35.12
CA GLN A 189 -1.40 -12.38 35.83
C GLN A 189 -1.37 -13.79 35.21
N MET A 190 -1.30 -13.86 33.87
CA MET A 190 -1.18 -15.12 33.16
C MET A 190 0.19 -15.79 33.40
N LEU A 191 1.27 -15.01 33.50
CA LEU A 191 2.59 -15.52 33.84
C LEU A 191 2.61 -16.17 35.23
N ASP A 192 2.01 -15.54 36.23
CA ASP A 192 1.90 -16.13 37.58
C ASP A 192 1.13 -17.45 37.57
N LEU A 193 0.06 -17.53 36.77
CA LEU A 193 -0.70 -18.77 36.55
C LEU A 193 0.16 -19.83 35.86
N TYR A 194 0.89 -19.48 34.79
CA TYR A 194 1.75 -20.41 34.08
C TYR A 194 2.88 -20.93 34.96
N ARG A 195 3.52 -20.09 35.77
CA ARG A 195 4.54 -20.52 36.74
C ARG A 195 4.01 -21.58 37.69
N PHE A 196 2.82 -21.35 38.27
CA PHE A 196 2.17 -22.31 39.14
C PHE A 196 1.87 -23.64 38.42
N GLN A 197 1.34 -23.59 37.19
CA GLN A 197 1.00 -24.78 36.42
C GLN A 197 2.24 -25.57 35.98
N ILE A 198 3.31 -24.88 35.57
CA ILE A 198 4.60 -25.47 35.22
C ILE A 198 5.18 -26.19 36.43
N GLU A 199 5.18 -25.55 37.60
CA GLU A 199 5.68 -26.14 38.84
C GLU A 199 4.85 -27.36 39.27
N GLU A 200 3.52 -27.30 39.17
CA GLU A 200 2.63 -28.43 39.46
C GLU A 200 2.90 -29.64 38.53
N LEU A 201 3.09 -29.40 37.22
CA LEU A 201 3.39 -30.45 36.25
C LEU A 201 4.82 -31.00 36.38
N HIS A 202 5.80 -30.14 36.66
CA HIS A 202 7.19 -30.55 36.88
C HIS A 202 7.32 -31.42 38.13
N ASN A 203 6.71 -31.00 39.25
CA ASN A 203 6.72 -31.76 40.50
C ASN A 203 5.98 -33.10 40.40
N ALA A 204 5.03 -33.23 39.45
CA ALA A 204 4.34 -34.48 39.20
C ALA A 204 5.23 -35.55 38.56
N GLY A 205 6.34 -35.18 37.90
CA GLY A 205 7.30 -36.12 37.31
C GLY A 205 6.63 -37.09 36.33
N LEU A 206 5.83 -36.55 35.41
CA LEU A 206 4.99 -37.34 34.50
C LEU A 206 5.83 -38.27 33.59
N GLN A 207 5.44 -39.54 33.52
CA GLN A 207 6.04 -40.51 32.61
C GLN A 207 4.98 -41.10 31.66
N VAL A 208 5.31 -41.13 30.37
CA VAL A 208 4.43 -41.66 29.33
C VAL A 208 4.16 -43.16 29.58
N GLY A 209 2.90 -43.55 29.62
CA GLY A 209 2.45 -44.94 29.88
C GLY A 209 2.49 -45.37 31.35
N GLU A 210 2.85 -44.48 32.29
CA GLU A 210 2.91 -44.79 33.73
C GLU A 210 1.55 -45.20 34.29
N ASP A 211 0.50 -44.48 33.93
CA ASP A 211 -0.86 -44.71 34.41
C ASP A 211 -1.45 -46.04 33.92
N GLU A 212 -1.14 -46.44 32.68
CA GLU A 212 -1.54 -47.73 32.13
C GLU A 212 -0.85 -48.88 32.87
N LEU A 213 0.47 -48.77 33.09
CA LEU A 213 1.25 -49.76 33.83
C LEU A 213 0.77 -49.90 35.27
N LEU A 214 0.55 -48.78 35.96
CA LEU A 214 0.06 -48.75 37.34
C LEU A 214 -1.38 -49.28 37.45
N ALA A 215 -2.25 -49.03 36.47
CA ALA A 215 -3.60 -49.58 36.45
C ALA A 215 -3.62 -51.10 36.28
N GLU A 216 -2.73 -51.64 35.44
CA GLU A 216 -2.53 -53.09 35.31
C GLU A 216 -1.99 -53.71 36.61
N GLU A 217 -1.00 -53.08 37.24
CA GLU A 217 -0.43 -53.52 38.52
C GLU A 217 -1.49 -53.50 39.63
N LYS A 218 -2.26 -52.41 39.74
CA LYS A 218 -3.40 -52.28 40.67
C LYS A 218 -4.39 -53.42 40.49
N ARG A 219 -4.75 -53.75 39.24
CA ARG A 219 -5.71 -54.82 38.96
C ARG A 219 -5.19 -56.19 39.44
N LYS A 220 -3.89 -56.45 39.35
CA LYS A 220 -3.29 -57.70 39.85
C LYS A 220 -3.34 -57.74 41.38
N LEU A 221 -2.86 -56.68 42.04
CA LEU A 221 -2.78 -56.60 43.51
C LEU A 221 -4.16 -56.55 44.20
N ALA A 222 -5.12 -55.80 43.66
CA ALA A 222 -6.46 -55.69 44.23
C ALA A 222 -7.26 -57.02 44.20
N ASN A 223 -6.93 -57.93 43.28
CA ASN A 223 -7.54 -59.26 43.23
C ASN A 223 -6.74 -60.32 44.02
N ALA A 224 -5.50 -60.03 44.41
CA ALA A 224 -4.63 -60.95 45.14
C ALA A 224 -5.19 -61.28 46.53
N GLU A 225 -5.82 -60.31 47.22
CA GLU A 225 -6.46 -60.54 48.52
C GLU A 225 -7.60 -61.58 48.45
N LYS A 226 -8.53 -61.37 47.51
CA LYS A 226 -9.67 -62.28 47.30
C LYS A 226 -9.21 -63.66 46.82
N LEU A 227 -8.19 -63.72 45.95
CA LEU A 227 -7.61 -64.97 45.49
C LEU A 227 -6.95 -65.72 46.65
N MET A 228 -6.17 -65.04 47.48
CA MET A 228 -5.51 -65.64 48.65
C MET A 228 -6.54 -66.18 49.65
N ASP A 229 -7.57 -65.40 49.97
CA ASP A 229 -8.63 -65.82 50.89
C ASP A 229 -9.38 -67.07 50.39
N HIS A 230 -9.81 -67.08 49.12
CA HIS A 230 -10.55 -68.22 48.57
C HIS A 230 -9.68 -69.49 48.39
N VAL A 231 -8.42 -69.34 47.99
CA VAL A 231 -7.48 -70.47 47.84
C VAL A 231 -7.11 -71.05 49.21
N ASN A 232 -6.90 -70.21 50.22
CA ASN A 232 -6.68 -70.65 51.60
C ASN A 232 -7.86 -71.48 52.12
N HIS A 233 -9.07 -70.96 51.99
CA HIS A 233 -10.27 -71.67 52.40
C HIS A 233 -10.45 -72.99 51.64
N ALA A 234 -10.17 -73.05 50.34
CA ALA A 234 -10.23 -74.29 49.57
C ALA A 234 -9.20 -75.33 50.05
N TYR A 235 -7.96 -74.89 50.30
CA TYR A 235 -6.88 -75.76 50.79
C TYR A 235 -7.20 -76.35 52.17
N GLU A 236 -7.67 -75.53 53.11
CA GLU A 236 -8.06 -75.97 54.47
C GLU A 236 -9.23 -76.95 54.48
N ARG A 237 -10.13 -76.91 53.48
CA ARG A 237 -11.23 -77.88 53.36
C ARG A 237 -10.77 -79.25 52.87
N LEU A 238 -9.67 -79.31 52.13
CA LEU A 238 -9.10 -80.55 51.62
C LEU A 238 -8.10 -81.17 52.59
N TYR A 239 -7.22 -80.36 53.17
CA TYR A 239 -6.06 -80.78 53.95
C TYR A 239 -6.27 -80.59 55.47
N GLY A 240 -5.50 -81.30 56.32
CA GLY A 240 -5.71 -81.29 57.77
C GLY A 240 -6.90 -82.16 58.19
N GLN A 241 -7.80 -81.69 59.08
CA GLN A 241 -9.06 -82.38 59.44
C GLN A 241 -10.15 -82.22 58.35
N GLY A 242 -9.73 -82.23 57.08
CA GLY A 242 -10.57 -81.97 55.91
C GLY A 242 -11.03 -83.24 55.21
N ALA A 243 -11.39 -83.11 53.94
CA ALA A 243 -11.88 -84.21 53.12
C ALA A 243 -10.88 -85.39 53.04
N MET A 244 -9.57 -85.12 52.99
CA MET A 244 -8.55 -86.18 52.94
C MET A 244 -8.53 -87.04 54.22
N ASP A 245 -8.66 -86.42 55.40
CA ASP A 245 -8.69 -87.15 56.68
C ASP A 245 -9.98 -87.99 56.79
N ALA A 246 -11.12 -87.43 56.38
CA ALA A 246 -12.39 -88.17 56.33
C ALA A 246 -12.31 -89.39 55.39
N VAL A 247 -11.69 -89.26 54.22
CA VAL A 247 -11.48 -90.36 53.27
C VAL A 247 -10.50 -91.39 53.85
N SER A 248 -9.41 -90.96 54.47
CA SER A 248 -8.44 -91.84 55.14
C SER A 248 -9.08 -92.67 56.25
N VAL A 249 -9.89 -92.04 57.11
CA VAL A 249 -10.65 -92.72 58.16
C VAL A 249 -11.66 -93.71 57.56
N ALA A 250 -12.34 -93.34 56.48
CA ALA A 250 -13.28 -94.24 55.80
C ALA A 250 -12.58 -95.47 55.21
N ILE A 251 -11.40 -95.29 54.60
CA ILE A 251 -10.55 -96.39 54.09
C ILE A 251 -10.20 -97.35 55.25
N ALA A 252 -9.65 -96.83 56.34
CA ALA A 252 -9.26 -97.66 57.50
C ALA A 252 -10.45 -98.45 58.07
N LYS A 253 -11.64 -97.84 58.16
CA LYS A 253 -12.85 -98.52 58.63
C LYS A 253 -13.35 -99.61 57.70
N LEU A 254 -13.19 -99.42 56.39
CA LEU A 254 -13.53 -100.45 55.40
C LEU A 254 -12.49 -101.58 55.36
N GLU A 255 -11.21 -101.26 55.57
CA GLU A 255 -10.14 -102.25 55.72
C GLU A 255 -10.35 -103.13 56.96
N ASP A 256 -10.79 -102.57 58.09
CA ASP A 256 -11.13 -103.31 59.32
C ASP A 256 -12.22 -104.38 59.09
N VAL A 257 -13.16 -104.13 58.17
CA VAL A 257 -14.26 -105.05 57.85
C VAL A 257 -14.05 -105.86 56.57
N MET A 258 -12.98 -105.58 55.81
CA MET A 258 -12.60 -106.26 54.57
C MET A 258 -12.57 -107.79 54.68
N PRO A 259 -12.05 -108.41 55.77
CA PRO A 259 -11.98 -109.86 55.88
C PRO A 259 -13.35 -110.56 55.88
N TYR A 260 -14.44 -109.84 56.18
CA TYR A 260 -15.79 -110.40 56.27
C TYR A 260 -16.53 -110.48 54.91
N ASP A 261 -16.24 -109.56 53.97
CA ASP A 261 -16.83 -109.54 52.61
C ASP A 261 -15.89 -108.86 51.59
N PRO A 262 -14.80 -109.53 51.19
CA PRO A 262 -13.79 -108.94 50.32
C PRO A 262 -14.32 -108.62 48.92
N ALA A 263 -15.30 -109.37 48.40
CA ALA A 263 -15.86 -109.14 47.08
C ALA A 263 -16.62 -107.81 46.97
N ARG A 264 -17.20 -107.32 48.07
CA ARG A 264 -17.89 -106.02 48.10
C ARG A 264 -16.99 -104.87 48.53
N PHE A 265 -16.12 -105.08 49.51
CA PHE A 265 -15.35 -103.99 50.11
C PHE A 265 -14.07 -103.66 49.34
N GLN A 266 -13.42 -104.63 48.68
CA GLN A 266 -12.16 -104.40 47.96
C GLN A 266 -12.28 -103.33 46.86
N PRO A 267 -13.31 -103.37 45.98
CA PRO A 267 -13.48 -102.32 44.96
C PRO A 267 -13.78 -100.94 45.56
N MET A 268 -14.47 -100.88 46.71
CA MET A 268 -14.79 -99.60 47.38
C MET A 268 -13.55 -98.97 48.01
N VAL A 269 -12.67 -99.79 48.61
CA VAL A 269 -11.39 -99.31 49.17
C VAL A 269 -10.48 -98.82 48.05
N GLU A 270 -10.35 -99.57 46.94
CA GLU A 270 -9.56 -99.13 45.78
C GLU A 270 -10.09 -97.80 45.18
N GLN A 271 -11.42 -97.63 45.14
CA GLN A 271 -12.04 -96.38 44.70
C GLN A 271 -11.74 -95.21 45.64
N LEU A 272 -11.81 -95.43 46.96
CA LEU A 272 -11.51 -94.39 47.96
C LEU A 272 -10.03 -94.05 48.01
N GLN A 273 -9.13 -95.02 47.85
CA GLN A 273 -7.69 -94.79 47.73
C GLN A 273 -7.37 -93.95 46.48
N THR A 274 -8.01 -94.26 45.35
CA THR A 274 -7.88 -93.44 44.13
C THR A 274 -8.36 -92.01 44.36
N ALA A 275 -9.51 -91.83 45.02
CA ALA A 275 -10.04 -90.51 45.36
C ALA A 275 -9.11 -89.76 46.34
N TYR A 276 -8.49 -90.45 47.30
CA TYR A 276 -7.53 -89.87 48.22
C TYR A 276 -6.34 -89.24 47.48
N TYR A 277 -5.71 -89.98 46.58
CA TYR A 277 -4.58 -89.46 45.79
C TYR A 277 -4.98 -88.29 44.89
N GLN A 278 -6.19 -88.31 44.31
CA GLN A 278 -6.70 -87.16 43.53
C GLN A 278 -6.92 -85.91 44.38
N LEU A 279 -7.41 -86.07 45.62
CA LEU A 279 -7.56 -84.96 46.56
C LEU A 279 -6.20 -84.44 47.05
N GLU A 280 -5.23 -85.33 47.22
CA GLU A 280 -3.85 -85.00 47.57
C GLU A 280 -3.20 -84.13 46.50
N ASP A 281 -3.28 -84.54 45.23
CA ASP A 281 -2.76 -83.76 44.10
C ASP A 281 -3.41 -82.38 44.01
N ALA A 282 -4.73 -82.29 44.20
CA ALA A 282 -5.44 -81.01 44.20
C ALA A 282 -5.01 -80.11 45.38
N ALA A 283 -4.80 -80.67 46.57
CA ALA A 283 -4.30 -79.94 47.72
C ALA A 283 -2.88 -79.42 47.50
N TYR A 284 -1.99 -80.21 46.88
CA TYR A 284 -0.66 -79.78 46.50
C TYR A 284 -0.69 -78.62 45.49
N GLN A 285 -1.54 -78.70 44.47
CA GLN A 285 -1.70 -77.62 43.48
C GLN A 285 -2.22 -76.32 44.13
N LEU A 286 -3.19 -76.42 45.05
CA LEU A 286 -3.69 -75.25 45.78
C LEU A 286 -2.64 -74.65 46.71
N ARG A 287 -1.81 -75.48 47.35
CA ARG A 287 -0.70 -75.03 48.19
C ARG A 287 0.36 -74.30 47.38
N ASP A 288 0.77 -74.86 46.26
CA ASP A 288 1.76 -74.25 45.36
C ASP A 288 1.24 -72.92 44.82
N TYR A 289 -0.02 -72.88 44.38
CA TYR A 289 -0.64 -71.62 43.95
C TYR A 289 -0.68 -70.58 45.07
N ARG A 290 -1.05 -70.97 46.31
CA ARG A 290 -1.05 -70.09 47.49
C ARG A 290 0.32 -69.49 47.78
N GLU A 291 1.37 -70.31 47.74
CA GLU A 291 2.74 -69.87 48.03
C GLU A 291 3.26 -68.85 47.00
N ASN A 292 2.65 -68.80 45.81
CA ASN A 292 2.99 -67.87 44.73
C ASN A 292 2.09 -66.61 44.65
N ILE A 293 1.10 -66.43 45.53
CA ILE A 293 0.28 -65.20 45.54
C ILE A 293 1.05 -64.08 46.25
N GLU A 294 1.54 -63.09 45.48
CA GLU A 294 2.13 -61.86 46.02
C GLU A 294 1.03 -60.89 46.48
N PHE A 295 0.88 -60.74 47.80
CA PHE A 295 0.00 -59.74 48.42
C PHE A 295 0.84 -58.64 49.07
N ASN A 296 0.76 -57.41 48.54
CA ASN A 296 1.47 -56.25 49.06
C ASN A 296 0.52 -55.04 49.22
N PRO A 297 -0.07 -54.84 50.41
CA PRO A 297 -1.05 -53.78 50.66
C PRO A 297 -0.43 -52.38 50.61
N GLU A 298 0.80 -52.21 51.09
CA GLU A 298 1.50 -50.92 51.05
C GLU A 298 1.79 -50.47 49.62
N ARG A 299 2.16 -51.40 48.74
CA ARG A 299 2.35 -51.13 47.31
C ARG A 299 1.03 -50.77 46.63
N LEU A 300 -0.07 -51.44 46.99
CA LEU A 300 -1.39 -51.13 46.45
C LEU A 300 -1.80 -49.70 46.80
N GLU A 301 -1.66 -49.28 48.07
CA GLU A 301 -1.95 -47.92 48.52
C GLU A 301 -1.13 -46.87 47.77
N GLN A 302 0.19 -47.09 47.62
CA GLN A 302 1.07 -46.20 46.84
C GLN A 302 0.62 -46.05 45.38
N ILE A 303 0.17 -47.13 44.75
CA ILE A 303 -0.33 -47.13 43.37
C ILE A 303 -1.65 -46.35 43.29
N GLU A 304 -2.54 -46.53 44.27
CA GLU A 304 -3.82 -45.82 44.32
C GLU A 304 -3.62 -44.31 44.48
N ASP A 305 -2.76 -43.89 45.40
CA ASP A 305 -2.41 -42.48 45.61
C ASP A 305 -1.79 -41.86 44.35
N ARG A 306 -0.87 -42.59 43.70
CA ARG A 306 -0.23 -42.12 42.46
C ARG A 306 -1.23 -42.00 41.31
N LEU A 307 -2.11 -42.98 41.14
CA LEU A 307 -3.17 -42.93 40.13
C LEU A 307 -4.18 -41.81 40.41
N GLU A 308 -4.50 -41.52 41.68
CA GLU A 308 -5.36 -40.39 42.04
C GLU A 308 -4.70 -39.06 41.70
N GLN A 309 -3.41 -38.90 42.02
CA GLN A 309 -2.62 -37.73 41.65
C GLN A 309 -2.63 -37.50 40.13
N LEU A 310 -2.33 -38.55 39.34
CA LEU A 310 -2.33 -38.48 37.88
C LEU A 310 -3.71 -38.14 37.31
N ASN A 311 -4.79 -38.73 37.85
CA ASN A 311 -6.16 -38.42 37.44
C ASN A 311 -6.58 -36.98 37.79
N GLY A 312 -6.12 -36.45 38.92
CA GLY A 312 -6.32 -35.06 39.30
C GLY A 312 -5.69 -34.09 38.30
N LEU A 313 -4.47 -34.39 37.86
CA LEU A 313 -3.76 -33.59 36.84
C LEU A 313 -4.41 -33.72 35.46
N LYS A 314 -4.87 -34.92 35.07
CA LYS A 314 -5.55 -35.12 33.78
C LYS A 314 -6.79 -34.24 33.64
N ARG A 315 -7.57 -34.10 34.71
CA ARG A 315 -8.75 -33.21 34.71
C ARG A 315 -8.40 -31.73 34.51
N LYS A 316 -7.18 -31.31 34.88
CA LYS A 316 -6.73 -29.92 34.80
C LYS A 316 -5.99 -29.61 33.49
N TYR A 317 -5.18 -30.54 32.98
CA TYR A 317 -4.14 -30.25 31.98
C TYR A 317 -4.18 -31.10 30.71
N GLY A 318 -4.97 -32.18 30.65
CA GLY A 318 -5.08 -33.03 29.44
C GLY A 318 -5.65 -34.41 29.73
N ALA A 319 -6.39 -35.01 28.80
CA ALA A 319 -7.00 -36.33 28.99
C ALA A 319 -5.96 -37.46 29.09
N THR A 320 -4.76 -37.25 28.52
CA THR A 320 -3.64 -38.20 28.54
C THR A 320 -2.37 -37.58 29.13
N VAL A 321 -1.40 -38.42 29.51
CA VAL A 321 -0.12 -37.94 30.05
C VAL A 321 0.65 -37.13 29.00
N GLU A 322 0.58 -37.55 27.74
CA GLU A 322 1.16 -36.89 26.58
C GLU A 322 0.56 -35.51 26.36
N GLU A 323 -0.76 -35.36 26.51
CA GLU A 323 -1.44 -34.07 26.42
C GLU A 323 -1.00 -33.12 27.54
N MET A 324 -0.81 -33.63 28.77
CA MET A 324 -0.31 -32.84 29.90
C MET A 324 1.13 -32.35 29.67
N ILE A 325 2.01 -33.20 29.13
CA ILE A 325 3.39 -32.83 28.79
C ILE A 325 3.40 -31.77 27.69
N ALA A 326 2.65 -31.98 26.61
CA ALA A 326 2.53 -31.02 25.51
C ALA A 326 1.94 -29.68 25.98
N TYR A 327 0.98 -29.71 26.91
CA TYR A 327 0.46 -28.52 27.56
C TYR A 327 1.56 -27.78 28.33
N GLY A 328 2.35 -28.50 29.13
CA GLY A 328 3.50 -27.98 29.87
C GLY A 328 4.53 -27.28 28.98
N GLU A 329 4.94 -27.94 27.89
CA GLU A 329 5.87 -27.36 26.90
C GLU A 329 5.32 -26.07 26.28
N ARG A 330 4.02 -26.06 25.94
CA ARG A 330 3.35 -24.89 25.34
C ARG A 330 3.32 -23.71 26.31
N ILE A 331 2.93 -23.93 27.57
CA ILE A 331 2.86 -22.84 28.55
C ILE A 331 4.25 -22.36 28.98
N GLN A 332 5.26 -23.25 28.98
CA GLN A 332 6.66 -22.87 29.19
C GLN A 332 7.11 -21.88 28.11
N ALA A 333 6.88 -22.21 26.84
CA ALA A 333 7.23 -21.32 25.72
C ALA A 333 6.49 -19.97 25.77
N GLU A 334 5.25 -19.93 26.25
CA GLU A 334 4.52 -18.67 26.45
C GLU A 334 5.01 -17.89 27.67
N ALA A 335 5.36 -18.57 28.77
CA ALA A 335 5.94 -17.94 29.96
C ALA A 335 7.30 -17.31 29.65
N ASP A 336 8.19 -18.03 28.96
CA ASP A 336 9.52 -17.54 28.57
C ASP A 336 9.43 -16.24 27.74
N LYS A 337 8.44 -16.14 26.84
CA LYS A 337 8.19 -14.92 26.05
C LYS A 337 7.84 -13.71 26.92
N ILE A 338 7.11 -13.93 28.02
CA ILE A 338 6.70 -12.86 28.94
C ILE A 338 7.84 -12.53 29.91
N GLU A 339 8.60 -13.52 30.37
CA GLU A 339 9.73 -13.32 31.30
C GLU A 339 10.89 -12.57 30.66
N HIS A 340 11.31 -12.96 29.46
CA HIS A 340 12.42 -12.31 28.74
C HIS A 340 12.00 -11.04 27.98
N LYS A 341 10.76 -10.59 28.18
CA LYS A 341 10.19 -9.45 27.49
C LYS A 341 10.94 -8.16 27.81
N ASP A 342 11.26 -7.91 29.08
CA ASP A 342 11.93 -6.67 29.48
C ASP A 342 13.36 -6.61 28.94
N GLU A 343 14.05 -7.75 28.89
CA GLU A 343 15.36 -7.89 28.23
C GLU A 343 15.26 -7.64 26.73
N ARG A 344 14.20 -8.17 26.08
CA ARG A 344 13.93 -7.94 24.66
C ARG A 344 13.58 -6.49 24.37
N ILE A 345 12.78 -5.83 25.20
CA ILE A 345 12.47 -4.40 25.09
C ILE A 345 13.75 -3.58 25.21
N ALA A 346 14.59 -3.83 26.22
CA ALA A 346 15.85 -3.12 26.40
C ALA A 346 16.80 -3.31 25.20
N ALA A 347 16.86 -4.52 24.65
CA ALA A 347 17.64 -4.82 23.44
C ALA A 347 17.11 -4.06 22.21
N LEU A 348 15.78 -4.04 22.01
CA LEU A 348 15.14 -3.32 20.90
C LEU A 348 15.20 -1.80 21.06
N GLU A 349 15.15 -1.26 22.28
CA GLU A 349 15.34 0.16 22.55
C GLU A 349 16.76 0.58 22.15
N LYS A 350 17.78 -0.20 22.55
CA LYS A 350 19.16 0.04 22.16
C LYS A 350 19.37 -0.06 20.64
N GLU A 351 18.83 -1.09 19.99
CA GLU A 351 18.86 -1.19 18.53
C GLU A 351 18.12 0.00 17.89
N GLY A 352 17.00 0.42 18.48
CA GLY A 352 16.21 1.57 18.05
C GLY A 352 17.02 2.87 18.07
N GLU A 353 17.82 3.12 19.11
CA GLU A 353 18.72 4.27 19.19
C GLU A 353 19.80 4.24 18.09
N GLU A 354 20.43 3.09 17.87
CA GLU A 354 21.45 2.90 16.83
C GLU A 354 20.86 3.11 15.42
N ARG A 355 19.67 2.56 15.16
CA ARG A 355 18.92 2.72 13.91
C ARG A 355 18.46 4.16 13.72
N LEU A 356 18.00 4.83 14.76
CA LEU A 356 17.61 6.23 14.71
C LEU A 356 18.80 7.12 14.32
N ALA A 357 19.97 6.90 14.93
CA ALA A 357 21.20 7.63 14.57
C ALA A 357 21.59 7.41 13.10
N LYS A 358 21.47 6.16 12.62
CA LYS A 358 21.75 5.81 11.21
C LYS A 358 20.73 6.42 10.25
N LEU A 359 19.45 6.37 10.59
CA LEU A 359 18.35 6.98 9.82
C LEU A 359 18.54 8.49 9.73
N ALA A 360 18.85 9.16 10.85
CA ALA A 360 19.16 10.58 10.90
C ALA A 360 20.37 10.95 10.03
N LYS A 361 21.43 10.12 10.02
CA LYS A 361 22.58 10.32 9.13
C LYS A 361 22.21 10.21 7.65
N ARG A 362 21.35 9.24 7.29
CA ARG A 362 20.85 9.08 5.90
C ARG A 362 19.93 10.23 5.50
N ALA A 363 19.03 10.65 6.38
CA ALA A 363 18.14 11.78 6.17
C ALA A 363 18.92 13.08 5.98
N ARG A 364 19.96 13.29 6.79
CA ARG A 364 20.88 14.43 6.64
C ARG A 364 21.61 14.42 5.31
N ALA A 365 22.17 13.29 4.90
CA ALA A 365 22.82 13.19 3.60
C ALA A 365 21.85 13.51 2.43
N LEU A 366 20.60 13.05 2.52
CA LEU A 366 19.56 13.37 1.54
C LEU A 366 19.21 14.87 1.54
N SER A 367 19.06 15.47 2.72
CA SER A 367 18.74 16.89 2.92
C SER A 367 19.86 17.82 2.46
N ASP A 368 21.12 17.48 2.76
CA ASP A 368 22.29 18.24 2.31
C ASP A 368 22.39 18.20 0.77
N ALA A 369 22.18 17.02 0.16
CA ALA A 369 22.13 16.89 -1.30
C ALA A 369 20.96 17.69 -1.92
N ARG A 370 19.78 17.68 -1.30
CA ARG A 370 18.63 18.52 -1.70
C ARG A 370 18.95 20.00 -1.65
N ARG A 371 19.67 20.46 -0.61
CA ARG A 371 20.06 21.86 -0.47
C ARG A 371 21.07 22.30 -1.54
N GLU A 372 22.01 21.44 -1.92
CA GLU A 372 22.89 21.73 -3.05
C GLU A 372 22.13 21.76 -4.38
N LEU A 373 21.17 20.85 -4.55
CA LEU A 373 20.32 20.82 -5.74
C LEU A 373 19.38 22.01 -5.81
N SER A 374 18.82 22.48 -4.69
CA SER A 374 17.98 23.67 -4.66
C SER A 374 18.74 24.89 -5.15
N ASP A 375 19.98 25.08 -4.71
CA ASP A 375 20.81 26.21 -5.16
C ASP A 375 21.10 26.15 -6.67
N LYS A 376 21.37 24.94 -7.19
CA LYS A 376 21.59 24.72 -8.63
C LYS A 376 20.31 24.96 -9.43
N LEU A 377 19.18 24.46 -8.95
CA LEU A 377 17.87 24.60 -9.57
C LEU A 377 17.44 26.07 -9.60
N THR A 378 17.56 26.77 -8.48
CA THR A 378 17.26 28.21 -8.36
C THR A 378 18.04 29.01 -9.40
N LYS A 379 19.36 28.84 -9.48
CA LYS A 379 20.19 29.55 -10.47
C LYS A 379 19.78 29.23 -11.91
N ARG A 380 19.39 27.99 -12.19
CA ARG A 380 18.94 27.57 -13.52
C ARG A 380 17.59 28.22 -13.86
N ILE A 381 16.63 28.25 -12.93
CA ILE A 381 15.32 28.90 -13.14
C ILE A 381 15.49 30.40 -13.30
N GLU A 382 16.29 31.06 -12.45
CA GLU A 382 16.56 32.51 -12.56
C GLU A 382 17.20 32.86 -13.91
N LYS A 383 18.08 32.00 -14.46
CA LYS A 383 18.62 32.19 -15.81
C LYS A 383 17.53 32.09 -16.89
N GLN A 384 16.60 31.15 -16.77
CA GLN A 384 15.46 31.06 -17.70
C GLN A 384 14.54 32.29 -17.59
N LEU A 385 14.28 32.76 -16.37
CA LEU A 385 13.51 33.98 -16.13
C LEU A 385 14.21 35.23 -16.69
N GLN A 386 15.54 35.34 -16.56
CA GLN A 386 16.31 36.40 -17.21
C GLN A 386 16.13 36.41 -18.72
N HIS A 387 16.15 35.23 -19.36
CA HIS A 387 15.90 35.12 -20.81
C HIS A 387 14.49 35.58 -21.17
N LEU A 388 13.50 35.36 -20.30
CA LEU A 388 12.13 35.87 -20.44
C LEU A 388 11.98 37.34 -20.01
N HIS A 389 13.08 38.10 -19.91
CA HIS A 389 13.12 39.50 -19.49
C HIS A 389 12.59 39.76 -18.06
N MET A 390 12.68 38.75 -17.19
CA MET A 390 12.35 38.81 -15.76
C MET A 390 13.63 38.82 -14.90
N GLU A 391 14.63 39.63 -15.28
CA GLU A 391 15.98 39.62 -14.69
C GLU A 391 16.04 39.92 -13.17
N ARG A 392 15.01 40.62 -12.71
CA ARG A 392 14.87 41.09 -11.34
C ARG A 392 14.11 40.11 -10.45
N THR A 393 13.53 39.07 -11.04
CA THR A 393 12.83 38.03 -10.30
C THR A 393 13.85 37.19 -9.53
N ARG A 394 13.50 36.86 -8.29
CA ARG A 394 14.25 35.97 -7.42
C ARG A 394 13.42 34.74 -7.13
N LEU A 395 14.05 33.58 -7.14
CA LEU A 395 13.44 32.32 -6.73
C LEU A 395 14.24 31.75 -5.57
N ASP A 396 13.55 31.03 -4.68
CA ASP A 396 14.18 30.25 -3.63
C ASP A 396 13.39 28.95 -3.43
N VAL A 397 14.09 27.89 -3.04
CA VAL A 397 13.46 26.62 -2.68
C VAL A 397 13.70 26.43 -1.20
N ARG A 398 12.68 26.76 -0.41
CA ARG A 398 12.74 26.67 1.04
C ARG A 398 12.62 25.22 1.47
N LEU A 399 13.68 24.70 2.08
CA LEU A 399 13.71 23.37 2.69
C LEU A 399 13.56 23.50 4.21
N GLU A 400 12.45 23.01 4.74
CA GLU A 400 12.16 22.98 6.18
C GLU A 400 12.12 21.55 6.69
N ARG A 401 12.58 21.33 7.92
CA ARG A 401 12.44 20.01 8.55
C ARG A 401 11.02 19.83 9.03
N LEU A 402 10.43 18.67 8.78
CA LEU A 402 9.13 18.28 9.33
C LEU A 402 9.25 18.11 10.85
N GLN A 403 8.38 18.78 11.60
CA GLN A 403 8.29 18.69 13.06
C GLN A 403 6.83 18.50 13.46
N ASP A 404 6.54 17.51 14.30
CA ASP A 404 5.22 17.30 14.89
C ASP A 404 5.30 16.46 16.17
N GLY A 405 4.15 16.19 16.79
CA GLY A 405 4.05 15.38 18.01
C GLY A 405 4.42 13.90 17.85
N GLN A 406 4.70 13.42 16.63
CA GLN A 406 5.13 12.06 16.32
C GLN A 406 6.61 11.98 15.90
N GLY A 407 7.35 13.08 15.97
CA GLY A 407 8.76 13.10 15.62
C GLY A 407 9.66 12.54 16.73
N PHE A 408 10.92 12.33 16.35
CA PHE A 408 11.97 11.75 17.19
C PHE A 408 13.01 12.81 17.50
N ASP A 409 13.59 12.77 18.70
CA ASP A 409 14.70 13.65 19.05
C ASP A 409 15.96 13.28 18.26
N VAL A 410 16.47 14.24 17.49
CA VAL A 410 17.75 14.14 16.81
C VAL A 410 18.61 15.35 17.19
N ASN A 411 19.48 15.16 18.19
CA ASN A 411 20.37 16.19 18.73
C ASN A 411 19.61 17.41 19.28
N GLY A 412 18.53 17.21 20.03
CA GLY A 412 17.72 18.26 20.65
C GLY A 412 16.72 18.94 19.72
N VAL A 413 16.52 18.39 18.52
CA VAL A 413 15.49 18.83 17.58
C VAL A 413 14.50 17.69 17.35
N ASN A 414 13.22 17.94 17.58
CA ASN A 414 12.16 16.98 17.26
C ASN A 414 11.94 16.96 15.75
N VAL A 415 12.24 15.84 15.10
CA VAL A 415 12.14 15.68 13.64
C VAL A 415 11.24 14.51 13.29
N ARG A 416 10.28 14.74 12.40
CA ARG A 416 9.43 13.71 11.82
C ARG A 416 10.11 13.10 10.59
N PHE A 417 10.24 11.78 10.60
CA PHE A 417 10.67 11.02 9.41
C PHE A 417 9.47 10.56 8.60
N THR A 418 9.58 10.62 7.28
CA THR A 418 8.57 10.10 6.34
C THR A 418 9.24 9.18 5.32
N LYS A 419 8.47 8.48 4.49
CA LYS A 419 9.03 7.70 3.35
C LYS A 419 9.87 8.53 2.35
N ASN A 420 9.80 9.85 2.41
CA ASN A 420 10.48 10.78 1.52
C ASN A 420 11.61 11.58 2.21
N GLY A 421 11.94 11.29 3.47
CA GLY A 421 12.92 12.04 4.23
C GLY A 421 12.27 12.83 5.35
N TRP A 422 13.02 13.80 5.86
CA TRP A 422 12.58 14.71 6.91
C TRP A 422 12.42 16.16 6.41
N ASP A 423 12.59 16.39 5.13
CA ASP A 423 12.45 17.72 4.52
C ASP A 423 11.05 17.86 3.93
N ASP A 424 10.51 19.06 4.03
CA ASP A 424 9.48 19.59 3.16
C ASP A 424 10.10 20.67 2.26
N ALA A 425 9.59 20.81 1.04
CA ALA A 425 10.10 21.77 0.06
C ALA A 425 9.00 22.72 -0.40
N GLU A 426 9.28 24.02 -0.42
CA GLU A 426 8.36 25.01 -0.96
C GLU A 426 9.08 25.97 -1.90
N PHE A 427 8.54 26.14 -3.12
CA PHE A 427 9.08 27.09 -4.08
C PHE A 427 8.51 28.48 -3.77
N LEU A 428 9.41 29.42 -3.51
CA LEU A 428 9.11 30.80 -3.21
C LEU A 428 9.65 31.69 -4.31
N ILE A 429 8.95 32.79 -4.60
CA ILE A 429 9.35 33.72 -5.64
C ILE A 429 9.06 35.16 -5.24
N SER A 430 9.88 36.07 -5.77
CA SER A 430 9.70 37.51 -5.68
C SER A 430 9.91 38.09 -7.08
N PRO A 431 8.83 38.45 -7.82
CA PRO A 431 8.93 39.00 -9.17
C PRO A 431 9.66 40.34 -9.20
N ASN A 432 9.47 41.16 -8.15
CA ASN A 432 9.92 42.53 -8.05
C ASN A 432 11.02 42.71 -6.99
N PRO A 433 12.08 43.49 -7.26
CA PRO A 433 13.07 43.82 -6.23
C PRO A 433 12.44 44.57 -5.05
N GLY A 434 12.86 44.23 -3.85
CA GLY A 434 12.37 44.85 -2.61
C GLY A 434 11.10 44.22 -2.04
N GLU A 435 10.45 43.30 -2.76
CA GLU A 435 9.37 42.49 -2.22
C GLU A 435 9.88 41.18 -1.60
N PRO A 436 9.24 40.68 -0.52
CA PRO A 436 9.62 39.42 0.10
C PRO A 436 9.28 38.23 -0.81
N LEU A 437 10.05 37.15 -0.69
CA LEU A 437 9.74 35.87 -1.30
C LEU A 437 8.39 35.35 -0.78
N ARG A 438 7.51 34.93 -1.69
CA ARG A 438 6.19 34.39 -1.38
C ARG A 438 5.94 33.07 -2.12
N PRO A 439 5.06 32.19 -1.60
CA PRO A 439 4.64 31.00 -2.31
C PRO A 439 4.10 31.30 -3.71
N LEU A 440 4.36 30.41 -4.68
CA LEU A 440 3.93 30.59 -6.08
C LEU A 440 2.43 30.87 -6.23
N HIS A 441 1.59 30.24 -5.41
CA HIS A 441 0.13 30.43 -5.45
C HIS A 441 -0.35 31.81 -4.95
N LYS A 442 0.55 32.66 -4.42
CA LYS A 442 0.23 34.02 -3.92
C LYS A 442 0.64 35.14 -4.88
N ILE A 443 1.09 34.81 -6.09
CA ILE A 443 1.42 35.80 -7.12
C ILE A 443 0.14 36.39 -7.69
N ALA A 444 0.09 37.72 -7.85
CA ALA A 444 -1.14 38.44 -8.20
C ALA A 444 -1.38 38.63 -9.72
N SER A 445 -0.37 38.42 -10.57
CA SER A 445 -0.44 38.67 -12.02
C SER A 445 -0.43 37.37 -12.83
N GLY A 446 -1.50 37.09 -13.56
CA GLY A 446 -1.63 35.88 -14.40
C GLY A 446 -0.55 35.74 -15.47
N GLY A 447 -0.20 36.85 -16.15
CA GLY A 447 0.85 36.85 -17.18
C GLY A 447 2.26 36.61 -16.62
N GLU A 448 2.55 37.08 -15.40
CA GLU A 448 3.81 36.75 -14.73
C GLU A 448 3.87 35.28 -14.35
N LEU A 449 2.77 34.74 -13.80
CA LEU A 449 2.66 33.33 -13.45
C LEU A 449 2.84 32.43 -14.68
N SER A 450 2.18 32.73 -15.81
CA SER A 450 2.34 31.96 -17.06
C SER A 450 3.79 31.96 -17.56
N ARG A 451 4.52 33.08 -17.45
CA ARG A 451 5.95 33.13 -17.80
C ARG A 451 6.84 32.36 -16.83
N ILE A 452 6.54 32.41 -15.53
CA ILE A 452 7.25 31.60 -14.52
C ILE A 452 7.03 30.11 -14.78
N MET A 453 5.79 29.72 -15.08
CA MET A 453 5.44 28.34 -15.43
C MET A 453 6.15 27.90 -16.70
N LEU A 454 6.26 28.77 -17.72
CA LEU A 454 7.03 28.48 -18.92
C LEU A 454 8.53 28.25 -18.61
N ALA A 455 9.13 29.07 -17.75
CA ALA A 455 10.52 28.90 -17.30
C ALA A 455 10.73 27.59 -16.55
N LEU A 456 9.82 27.23 -15.65
CA LEU A 456 9.83 25.97 -14.92
C LEU A 456 9.67 24.79 -15.89
N LYS A 457 8.69 24.84 -16.79
CA LYS A 457 8.47 23.79 -17.80
C LYS A 457 9.68 23.59 -18.69
N THR A 458 10.39 24.63 -19.07
CA THR A 458 11.64 24.48 -19.85
C THR A 458 12.69 23.60 -19.12
N ILE A 459 12.67 23.57 -17.78
CA ILE A 459 13.61 22.74 -16.99
C ILE A 459 13.02 21.35 -16.72
N PHE A 460 11.72 21.26 -16.51
CA PHE A 460 11.03 20.04 -16.08
C PHE A 460 10.28 19.31 -17.19
N ALA A 461 10.33 19.76 -18.44
CA ALA A 461 9.47 19.23 -19.51
C ALA A 461 9.66 17.73 -19.77
N GLU A 462 10.88 17.21 -19.65
CA GLU A 462 11.15 15.77 -19.79
C GLU A 462 10.68 14.95 -18.56
N MET A 463 10.52 15.61 -17.41
CA MET A 463 10.13 14.96 -16.14
C MET A 463 8.61 14.94 -15.96
N ASP A 464 7.93 15.99 -16.42
CA ASP A 464 6.49 16.12 -16.32
C ASP A 464 5.84 15.51 -17.57
N ARG A 465 5.44 14.24 -17.47
CA ARG A 465 4.89 13.41 -18.57
C ARG A 465 3.50 13.86 -19.05
N ILE A 466 3.12 15.13 -18.89
CA ILE A 466 1.82 15.64 -19.33
C ILE A 466 1.90 15.98 -20.82
N PRO A 467 1.08 15.34 -21.68
CA PRO A 467 1.20 15.47 -23.13
C PRO A 467 0.74 16.82 -23.68
N VAL A 468 -0.16 17.54 -23.00
CA VAL A 468 -0.73 18.80 -23.47
C VAL A 468 -0.48 19.92 -22.48
N LEU A 469 0.17 20.99 -22.95
CA LEU A 469 0.44 22.21 -22.21
C LEU A 469 -0.27 23.38 -22.89
N VAL A 470 -1.10 24.10 -22.15
CA VAL A 470 -1.79 25.28 -22.64
C VAL A 470 -1.27 26.50 -21.89
N PHE A 471 -0.84 27.53 -22.61
CA PHE A 471 -0.43 28.81 -22.09
C PHE A 471 -1.42 29.88 -22.53
N ASP A 472 -2.23 30.35 -21.60
CA ASP A 472 -3.10 31.50 -21.77
C ASP A 472 -2.43 32.75 -21.17
N GLU A 473 -2.63 33.90 -21.80
CA GLU A 473 -2.11 35.20 -21.36
C GLU A 473 -0.57 35.28 -21.13
N VAL A 474 0.21 34.34 -21.68
CA VAL A 474 1.69 34.32 -21.50
C VAL A 474 2.37 35.54 -22.12
N ASP A 475 1.76 36.08 -23.16
CA ASP A 475 2.19 37.27 -23.90
C ASP A 475 1.52 38.57 -23.42
N THR A 476 0.77 38.52 -22.31
CA THR A 476 0.13 39.71 -21.75
C THR A 476 1.17 40.66 -21.14
N GLY A 477 1.08 41.93 -21.55
CA GLY A 477 1.92 43.02 -21.01
C GLY A 477 3.37 43.01 -21.50
N VAL A 478 3.69 42.26 -22.56
CA VAL A 478 5.05 42.18 -23.13
C VAL A 478 5.06 42.57 -24.61
N SER A 479 6.21 43.04 -25.09
CA SER A 479 6.40 43.39 -26.51
C SER A 479 7.87 43.27 -26.91
N GLY A 480 8.15 43.31 -28.22
CA GLY A 480 9.50 43.32 -28.76
C GLY A 480 10.31 42.09 -28.37
N ARG A 481 11.50 42.29 -27.79
CA ARG A 481 12.42 41.20 -27.42
C ARG A 481 11.84 40.23 -26.39
N ALA A 482 11.01 40.71 -25.47
CA ALA A 482 10.35 39.85 -24.49
C ALA A 482 9.36 38.89 -25.14
N ALA A 483 8.57 39.37 -26.09
CA ALA A 483 7.65 38.53 -26.87
C ALA A 483 8.41 37.47 -27.69
N GLN A 484 9.52 37.85 -28.31
CA GLN A 484 10.38 36.94 -29.05
C GLN A 484 10.96 35.84 -28.15
N ALA A 485 11.47 36.18 -26.97
CA ALA A 485 12.01 35.20 -26.03
C ALA A 485 10.94 34.20 -25.52
N ILE A 486 9.71 34.67 -25.31
CA ILE A 486 8.56 33.80 -24.96
C ILE A 486 8.26 32.85 -26.11
N ALA A 487 8.21 33.35 -27.34
CA ALA A 487 7.96 32.55 -28.54
C ALA A 487 9.00 31.43 -28.72
N GLU A 488 10.28 31.75 -28.54
CA GLU A 488 11.38 30.79 -28.58
C GLU A 488 11.25 29.72 -27.50
N LYS A 489 10.88 30.10 -26.27
CA LYS A 489 10.70 29.16 -25.16
C LYS A 489 9.49 28.25 -25.34
N LEU A 490 8.38 28.76 -25.86
CA LEU A 490 7.21 27.94 -26.21
C LEU A 490 7.58 26.89 -27.27
N ALA A 491 8.31 27.31 -28.31
CA ALA A 491 8.82 26.39 -29.32
C ALA A 491 9.80 25.35 -28.73
N GLU A 492 10.70 25.75 -27.83
CA GLU A 492 11.61 24.82 -27.14
C GLU A 492 10.86 23.76 -26.33
N VAL A 493 9.89 24.18 -25.50
CA VAL A 493 9.07 23.26 -24.70
C VAL A 493 8.26 22.31 -25.59
N SER A 494 7.81 22.80 -26.74
CA SER A 494 7.02 22.00 -27.69
C SER A 494 7.77 20.82 -28.33
N ARG A 495 9.10 20.77 -28.19
CA ARG A 495 9.92 19.62 -28.64
C ARG A 495 9.66 18.36 -27.79
N SER A 496 9.18 18.54 -26.56
CA SER A 496 8.97 17.47 -25.58
C SER A 496 7.49 17.19 -25.25
N GLY A 497 6.58 18.04 -25.73
CA GLY A 497 5.14 17.93 -25.50
C GLY A 497 4.36 18.82 -26.45
N GLN A 498 3.04 18.70 -26.46
CA GLN A 498 2.18 19.51 -27.32
C GLN A 498 1.86 20.83 -26.62
N VAL A 499 2.17 21.97 -27.23
CA VAL A 499 2.01 23.29 -26.62
C VAL A 499 0.96 24.09 -27.37
N PHE A 500 -0.02 24.64 -26.64
CA PHE A 500 -1.03 25.55 -27.18
C PHE A 500 -0.83 26.94 -26.58
N ALA A 501 -0.84 27.98 -27.41
CA ALA A 501 -0.88 29.36 -26.93
C ALA A 501 -1.95 30.19 -27.65
N ILE A 502 -2.69 30.99 -26.87
CA ILE A 502 -3.49 32.08 -27.42
C ILE A 502 -2.57 33.30 -27.48
N THR A 503 -2.47 33.94 -28.65
CA THR A 503 -1.63 35.13 -28.79
C THR A 503 -2.26 36.16 -29.72
N HIS A 504 -1.89 37.41 -29.48
CA HIS A 504 -2.14 38.54 -30.37
C HIS A 504 -0.83 39.11 -30.93
N LEU A 505 0.31 38.52 -30.59
CA LEU A 505 1.63 38.99 -30.99
C LEU A 505 2.15 38.19 -32.20
N PRO A 506 2.49 38.86 -33.31
CA PRO A 506 2.99 38.18 -34.51
C PRO A 506 4.32 37.45 -34.25
N GLN A 507 5.13 37.90 -33.27
CA GLN A 507 6.37 37.24 -32.85
C GLN A 507 6.13 35.84 -32.28
N VAL A 508 5.01 35.63 -31.58
CA VAL A 508 4.65 34.32 -31.03
C VAL A 508 4.03 33.46 -32.11
N ALA A 509 3.10 34.01 -32.90
CA ALA A 509 2.42 33.28 -33.97
C ALA A 509 3.36 32.78 -35.08
N CYS A 510 4.41 33.53 -35.43
CA CYS A 510 5.37 33.08 -36.45
C CYS A 510 6.20 31.86 -35.98
N MET A 511 6.44 31.72 -34.67
CA MET A 511 7.14 30.57 -34.08
C MET A 511 6.25 29.34 -33.92
N ALA A 512 4.96 29.39 -34.23
CA ALA A 512 4.10 28.20 -34.19
C ALA A 512 4.45 27.20 -35.30
N ASP A 513 4.31 25.91 -35.04
CA ASP A 513 4.35 24.87 -36.08
C ASP A 513 3.00 24.79 -36.77
N HIS A 514 1.92 24.92 -35.99
CA HIS A 514 0.53 24.91 -36.45
C HIS A 514 -0.18 26.19 -36.02
N HIS A 515 -0.94 26.78 -36.92
CA HIS A 515 -1.59 28.07 -36.69
C HIS A 515 -3.08 27.96 -36.99
N TYR A 516 -3.92 28.10 -35.98
CA TYR A 516 -5.37 28.13 -36.14
C TYR A 516 -5.88 29.57 -36.07
N TYR A 517 -6.64 29.95 -37.09
CA TYR A 517 -7.34 31.22 -37.15
C TYR A 517 -8.80 31.04 -36.73
N ILE A 518 -9.24 31.90 -35.82
CA ILE A 518 -10.59 31.85 -35.24
C ILE A 518 -11.32 33.13 -35.62
N GLU A 519 -12.42 32.96 -36.35
CA GLU A 519 -13.26 34.06 -36.78
C GLU A 519 -14.71 33.90 -36.35
N LYS A 520 -15.37 35.05 -36.21
CA LYS A 520 -16.77 35.14 -35.87
C LYS A 520 -17.58 35.32 -37.15
N LEU A 521 -18.37 34.33 -37.52
CA LEU A 521 -19.36 34.45 -38.59
C LEU A 521 -20.71 34.86 -37.99
N VAL A 522 -21.35 35.84 -38.63
CA VAL A 522 -22.74 36.20 -38.33
C VAL A 522 -23.59 35.82 -39.54
N ARG A 523 -24.51 34.88 -39.35
CA ARG A 523 -25.51 34.47 -40.35
C ARG A 523 -26.88 34.49 -39.69
N ASP A 524 -27.87 35.13 -40.33
CA ASP A 524 -29.26 35.21 -39.84
C ASP A 524 -29.38 35.65 -38.37
N GLU A 525 -28.68 36.73 -38.00
CA GLU A 525 -28.57 37.28 -36.63
C GLU A 525 -27.96 36.33 -35.59
N ARG A 526 -27.49 35.14 -35.99
CA ARG A 526 -26.77 34.20 -35.14
C ARG A 526 -25.27 34.29 -35.34
N THR A 527 -24.56 34.32 -34.22
CA THR A 527 -23.10 34.27 -34.17
C THR A 527 -22.63 32.83 -34.08
N SER A 528 -21.73 32.41 -34.96
CA SER A 528 -21.03 31.12 -34.91
C SER A 528 -19.52 31.34 -35.02
N THR A 529 -18.74 30.64 -34.20
CA THR A 529 -17.28 30.59 -34.33
C THR A 529 -16.88 29.59 -35.41
N GLN A 530 -16.01 30.01 -36.34
CA GLN A 530 -15.31 29.13 -37.27
C GLN A 530 -13.82 29.08 -36.91
N VAL A 531 -13.23 27.89 -37.00
CA VAL A 531 -11.81 27.66 -36.74
C VAL A 531 -11.20 27.02 -37.97
N THR A 532 -10.11 27.59 -38.48
CA THR A 532 -9.43 27.13 -39.69
C THR A 532 -7.94 26.97 -39.42
N GLU A 533 -7.37 25.81 -39.75
CA GLU A 533 -5.91 25.63 -39.76
C GLU A 533 -5.31 26.36 -40.97
N LEU A 534 -4.37 27.27 -40.71
CA LEU A 534 -3.73 28.09 -41.72
C LEU A 534 -2.52 27.38 -42.32
N GLN A 535 -2.54 27.24 -43.64
CA GLN A 535 -1.38 26.89 -44.45
C GLN A 535 -0.44 28.09 -44.62
N GLU A 536 0.75 27.90 -45.19
CA GLU A 536 1.81 28.93 -45.30
C GLU A 536 1.30 30.30 -45.77
N GLN A 537 0.54 30.37 -46.86
CA GLN A 537 -0.02 31.63 -47.37
C GLN A 537 -1.02 32.28 -46.40
N GLY A 538 -1.87 31.46 -45.76
CA GLY A 538 -2.81 31.92 -44.75
C GLY A 538 -2.09 32.47 -43.51
N ARG A 539 -1.00 31.82 -43.10
CA ARG A 539 -0.15 32.29 -41.99
C ARG A 539 0.49 33.64 -42.29
N VAL A 540 1.03 33.82 -43.50
CA VAL A 540 1.56 35.12 -43.95
C VAL A 540 0.48 36.20 -43.88
N ALA A 541 -0.71 35.93 -44.41
CA ALA A 541 -1.81 36.88 -44.42
C ALA A 541 -2.25 37.27 -43.01
N GLU A 542 -2.38 36.30 -42.10
CA GLU A 542 -2.75 36.55 -40.71
C GLU A 542 -1.67 37.33 -39.97
N LEU A 543 -0.39 36.97 -40.12
CA LEU A 543 0.71 37.74 -39.54
C LEU A 543 0.76 39.17 -40.06
N ALA A 544 0.53 39.38 -41.36
CA ALA A 544 0.47 40.72 -41.95
C ALA A 544 -0.71 41.53 -41.40
N ARG A 545 -1.86 40.89 -41.12
CA ARG A 545 -3.01 41.50 -40.44
C ARG A 545 -2.67 41.86 -39.00
N MET A 546 -2.00 40.97 -38.25
CA MET A 546 -1.55 41.24 -36.88
C MET A 546 -0.54 42.40 -36.80
N LEU A 547 0.32 42.55 -37.82
CA LEU A 547 1.31 43.63 -37.93
C LEU A 547 0.70 44.96 -38.40
N GLY A 548 -0.12 44.93 -39.45
CA GLY A 548 -0.65 46.12 -40.12
C GLY A 548 -1.99 46.62 -39.57
N GLY A 549 -2.68 45.80 -38.77
CA GLY A 549 -4.00 46.11 -38.25
C GLY A 549 -5.06 46.11 -39.35
N VAL A 550 -5.54 47.32 -39.71
CA VAL A 550 -6.68 47.50 -40.62
C VAL A 550 -6.28 47.43 -42.10
N GLU A 551 -5.07 47.89 -42.45
CA GLU A 551 -4.58 47.86 -43.83
C GLU A 551 -3.40 46.88 -43.97
N VAL A 552 -3.63 45.80 -44.72
CA VAL A 552 -2.56 44.90 -45.15
C VAL A 552 -1.93 45.47 -46.41
N THR A 553 -0.67 45.87 -46.33
CA THR A 553 0.11 46.41 -47.45
C THR A 553 1.09 45.38 -47.98
N GLU A 554 1.64 45.59 -49.18
CA GLU A 554 2.71 44.72 -49.71
C GLU A 554 3.93 44.65 -48.77
N ARG A 555 4.23 45.75 -48.06
CA ARG A 555 5.34 45.80 -47.10
C ARG A 555 5.06 44.97 -45.86
N THR A 556 3.84 44.98 -45.32
CA THR A 556 3.50 44.16 -44.15
C THR A 556 3.46 42.68 -44.52
N MET A 557 3.02 42.33 -45.73
CA MET A 557 3.12 40.97 -46.28
C MET A 557 4.57 40.51 -46.40
N HIS A 558 5.46 41.34 -46.95
CA HIS A 558 6.89 41.01 -47.04
C HIS A 558 7.52 40.80 -45.66
N HIS A 559 7.21 41.67 -44.70
CA HIS A 559 7.72 41.52 -43.33
C HIS A 559 7.23 40.24 -42.66
N ALA A 560 5.95 39.88 -42.84
CA ALA A 560 5.39 38.63 -42.34
C ALA A 560 6.10 37.39 -42.92
N GLN A 561 6.41 37.41 -44.23
CA GLN A 561 7.19 36.35 -44.88
C GLN A 561 8.61 36.25 -44.31
N GLU A 562 9.27 37.39 -44.08
CA GLU A 562 10.60 37.41 -43.45
C GLU A 562 10.56 36.84 -42.03
N MET A 563 9.55 37.19 -41.23
CA MET A 563 9.37 36.67 -39.87
C MET A 563 9.24 35.15 -39.86
N LEU A 564 8.43 34.56 -40.76
CA LEU A 564 8.31 33.10 -40.87
C LEU A 564 9.62 32.43 -41.27
N LYS A 565 10.34 32.98 -42.25
CA LYS A 565 11.65 32.44 -42.67
C LYS A 565 12.69 32.50 -41.56
N LEU A 566 12.69 33.57 -40.76
CA LEU A 566 13.57 33.69 -39.60
C LEU A 566 13.19 32.68 -38.51
N ALA A 567 11.90 32.52 -38.24
CA ALA A 567 11.38 31.53 -37.30
C ALA A 567 11.79 30.11 -37.69
N GLU A 568 11.63 29.71 -38.96
CA GLU A 568 12.05 28.40 -39.46
C GLU A 568 13.55 28.15 -39.28
N ARG A 569 14.40 29.14 -39.61
CA ARG A 569 15.85 29.05 -39.39
C ARG A 569 16.19 28.88 -37.91
N GLN A 570 15.45 29.55 -37.03
CA GLN A 570 15.69 29.52 -35.60
C GLN A 570 15.21 28.21 -34.96
N LYS A 571 14.15 27.58 -35.50
CA LYS A 571 13.69 26.26 -35.06
C LYS A 571 14.58 25.11 -35.52
N GLY A 572 15.15 25.24 -36.73
CA GLY A 572 16.01 24.23 -37.37
C GLY A 572 17.48 24.29 -36.95
N ALA A 573 17.86 25.27 -36.12
CA ALA A 573 19.13 25.32 -35.38
C ALA A 573 18.95 24.74 -33.97
#